data_AF-A0A2L2YPI2-F1
#
_entry.id   AF-A0A2L2YPI2-F1
#
_cell.length_a   1.000
_cell.length_b   1.000
_cell.length_c   1.000
_cell.angle_alpha   90.00
_cell.angle_beta   90.00
_cell.angle_gamma   90.00
#
_symmetry.space_group_name_H-M   'P 1'
#
loop_
_entity.id
_entity.type
_entity.pdbx_description
1 polymer ?
#
loop_
_entity_poly.entity_id
_entity_poly.type
_entity_poly.pdbx_seq_one_letter_code
_entity_poly.pdbx_strand_id
1 'polypeptide(L)' 'IMKGFEDQFEKLLPSQERLINSFDYESIMLYGDKAFTKDRSLKTMIAKQKGVPLISPNERNKLSKSDAYRI' A
#
# COMPACT_ATOMS: atom_id res chain seq x y z
N ILE A 1 -10.46 -9.23 -4.72
CA ILE A 1 -10.63 -8.87 -3.30
C ILE A 1 -11.60 -9.87 -2.69
N MET A 2 -11.39 -10.29 -1.44
CA MET A 2 -12.31 -11.14 -0.67
C MET A 2 -13.63 -10.40 -0.44
N LYS A 3 -14.75 -11.13 -0.49
CA LYS A 3 -16.08 -10.56 -0.22
C LYS A 3 -16.13 -10.03 1.22
N GLY A 4 -16.54 -8.78 1.41
CA GLY A 4 -16.63 -8.11 2.71
C GLY A 4 -15.34 -7.38 3.15
N PHE A 5 -14.31 -7.31 2.30
CA PHE A 5 -13.06 -6.59 2.55
C PHE A 5 -12.83 -5.46 1.53
N GLU A 6 -13.87 -5.07 0.80
CA GLU A 6 -13.82 -3.98 -0.18
C GLU A 6 -13.53 -2.62 0.49
N ASP A 7 -14.00 -2.45 1.73
CA ASP A 7 -13.81 -1.26 2.56
C ASP A 7 -12.33 -0.97 2.88
N GLN A 8 -11.48 -2.00 2.91
CA GLN A 8 -10.04 -1.86 3.12
C GLN A 8 -9.31 -1.06 2.01
N PHE A 9 -9.99 -0.82 0.88
CA PHE A 9 -9.47 -0.04 -0.25
C PHE A 9 -10.18 1.31 -0.41
N GLU A 10 -11.08 1.67 0.51
CA GLU A 10 -11.67 3.01 0.53
C GLU A 10 -10.59 4.05 0.84
N LYS A 11 -10.61 5.14 0.09
CA LYS A 11 -9.65 6.24 0.28
C LYS A 11 -10.10 7.11 1.44
N LEU A 12 -9.14 7.59 2.20
CA LEU A 12 -9.36 8.69 3.13
C LEU A 12 -9.91 9.91 2.39
N LEU A 13 -10.79 10.65 3.04
CA LEU A 13 -11.26 11.94 2.57
C LEU A 13 -10.13 12.97 2.62
N PRO A 14 -10.18 14.04 1.80
CA PRO A 14 -9.17 15.10 1.84
C PRO A 14 -8.97 15.74 3.22
N SER A 15 -10.02 15.76 4.06
CA SER A 15 -9.96 16.27 5.44
C SER A 15 -9.32 15.29 6.44
N GLN A 16 -9.15 14.03 6.05
CA GLN A 16 -8.58 12.95 6.87
C GLN A 16 -7.12 12.66 6.48
N GLU A 17 -6.65 13.16 5.33
CA GLU A 17 -5.27 12.97 4.88
C GLU A 17 -4.43 14.24 5.08
N ARG A 18 -3.12 14.04 5.26
CA ARG A 18 -2.12 15.11 5.27
C ARG A 18 -1.10 14.85 4.17
N LEU A 19 -1.11 15.70 3.14
CA LEU A 19 -0.15 15.61 2.04
C LEU A 19 1.16 16.33 2.41
N ILE A 20 2.21 15.55 2.65
CA ILE A 20 3.53 16.07 3.05
C ILE A 20 4.51 16.06 1.86
N ASN A 21 4.52 14.97 1.08
CA ASN A 21 5.39 14.76 -0.08
C ASN A 21 4.76 13.69 -1.00
N SER A 22 5.48 13.32 -2.06
CA SER A 22 5.01 12.34 -3.05
C SER A 22 4.73 10.96 -2.46
N PHE A 23 3.85 10.20 -3.14
CA PHE A 23 3.52 8.82 -2.79
C PHE A 23 4.77 7.92 -2.82
N ASP A 24 4.90 7.08 -1.80
CA ASP A 24 6.07 6.22 -1.61
C ASP A 24 5.68 4.74 -1.72
N TYR A 25 6.06 4.10 -2.82
CA TYR A 25 5.84 2.67 -3.05
C TYR A 25 6.67 1.76 -2.13
N GLU A 26 7.69 2.31 -1.47
CA GLU A 26 8.55 1.58 -0.55
C GLU A 26 8.14 1.72 0.92
N SER A 27 7.10 2.50 1.21
CA SER A 27 6.62 2.73 2.58
C SER A 27 6.29 1.42 3.30
N ILE A 28 6.67 1.33 4.57
CA ILE A 28 6.32 0.22 5.46
C ILE A 28 4.80 0.09 5.66
N MET A 29 4.06 1.19 5.45
CA MET A 29 2.61 1.24 5.62
C MET A 29 1.86 0.74 4.37
N LEU A 30 2.55 0.48 3.26
CA LEU A 30 1.92 0.06 2.02
C LEU A 30 1.71 -1.45 2.00
N TYR A 31 0.46 -1.87 1.77
CA TYR A 31 0.11 -3.27 1.56
C TYR A 31 0.80 -3.87 0.32
N GLY A 32 1.04 -5.18 0.36
CA GLY A 32 1.53 -5.95 -0.80
C GLY A 32 0.44 -6.20 -1.85
N ASP A 33 0.84 -6.55 -3.07
CA ASP A 33 -0.04 -6.66 -4.25
C ASP A 33 -1.16 -7.71 -4.14
N LYS A 34 -1.08 -8.62 -3.16
CA LYS A 34 -2.06 -9.68 -2.89
C LYS A 34 -2.86 -9.48 -1.60
N ALA A 35 -2.76 -8.32 -0.96
CA ALA A 35 -3.52 -8.04 0.26
C ALA A 35 -5.03 -8.24 0.04
N PHE A 36 -5.69 -8.93 0.96
CA PHE A 36 -7.12 -9.27 0.89
C PHE A 36 -7.54 -9.97 -0.41
N THR A 37 -6.63 -10.72 -1.05
CA THR A 37 -6.97 -11.48 -2.25
C THR A 37 -7.86 -12.67 -1.92
N LYS A 38 -8.78 -12.98 -2.83
CA LYS A 38 -9.60 -14.20 -2.76
C LYS A 38 -8.85 -15.45 -3.26
N ASP A 39 -7.72 -15.26 -3.92
CA ASP A 39 -6.90 -16.32 -4.53
C ASP A 39 -5.43 -15.85 -4.58
N ARG A 40 -4.50 -16.70 -4.13
CA ARG A 40 -3.06 -16.37 -4.07
C ARG A 40 -2.42 -16.09 -5.44
N SER A 41 -3.09 -16.45 -6.54
CA SER A 41 -2.68 -16.14 -7.92
C SER A 41 -3.13 -14.77 -8.41
N LEU A 42 -4.12 -14.15 -7.75
CA LEU A 42 -4.71 -12.87 -8.15
C LEU A 42 -4.14 -11.70 -7.35
N LYS A 43 -3.85 -10.61 -8.05
CA LYS A 43 -3.47 -9.33 -7.45
C LYS A 43 -4.70 -8.47 -7.15
N THR A 44 -4.65 -7.72 -6.06
CA THR A 44 -5.65 -6.71 -5.67
C THR A 44 -5.14 -5.29 -5.88
N MET A 45 -3.82 -5.09 -5.93
CA MET A 45 -3.20 -3.81 -6.22
C MET A 45 -2.08 -3.95 -7.25
N ILE A 46 -1.91 -2.94 -8.08
CA ILE A 46 -0.83 -2.83 -9.05
C ILE A 46 -0.29 -1.41 -8.99
N ALA A 47 1.03 -1.26 -8.91
CA ALA A 47 1.66 0.05 -8.98
C ALA A 47 1.38 0.71 -10.34
N LYS A 48 1.08 2.01 -10.35
CA LYS A 48 0.95 2.75 -11.60
C LYS A 48 2.28 2.91 -12.31
N GLN A 49 3.38 2.92 -11.57
CA GLN A 49 4.72 2.93 -12.12
C GLN A 49 5.10 1.53 -12.63
N LYS A 50 5.49 1.45 -13.91
CA LYS A 50 5.89 0.19 -14.54
C LYS A 50 7.07 -0.43 -13.81
N GLY A 51 6.97 -1.73 -13.53
CA GLY A 51 8.05 -2.53 -12.94
C GLY A 51 8.21 -2.40 -11.42
N VAL A 52 7.36 -1.64 -10.74
CA VAL A 52 7.40 -1.52 -9.27
C VAL A 52 6.57 -2.62 -8.61
N PRO A 53 7.18 -3.57 -7.89
CA PRO A 53 6.44 -4.55 -7.10
C PRO A 53 5.87 -3.89 -5.84
N LEU A 54 4.66 -4.30 -5.43
CA LEU A 54 4.11 -3.95 -4.13
C LEU A 54 4.36 -5.11 -3.17
N ILE A 55 5.32 -4.92 -2.27
CA ILE A 55 5.80 -5.92 -1.32
C ILE A 55 5.11 -5.73 0.01
N SER A 56 4.76 -6.83 0.69
CA SER A 56 4.03 -6.78 1.95
C SER A 56 4.92 -6.20 3.07
N PRO A 57 4.35 -5.48 4.06
CA PRO A 57 5.13 -4.88 5.15
C PRO A 57 6.03 -5.86 5.92
N ASN A 58 5.57 -7.10 6.13
CA ASN A 58 6.31 -8.15 6.83
C ASN A 58 7.54 -8.67 6.06
N GLU A 59 7.63 -8.40 4.76
CA GLU A 59 8.78 -8.72 3.92
C GLU A 59 9.77 -7.54 3.84
N ARG A 60 9.43 -6.38 4.44
CA ARG A 60 10.27 -5.19 4.50
C ARG A 60 11.02 -5.17 5.83
N ASN A 61 12.35 -4.98 5.76
CA ASN A 61 13.22 -5.01 6.93
C ASN A 61 13.50 -3.62 7.53
N LYS A 62 12.95 -2.54 6.96
CA LYS A 62 13.24 -1.16 7.38
C LYS A 62 12.15 -0.18 6.94
N LEU A 63 12.08 0.94 7.66
CA LEU A 63 11.34 2.14 7.24
C LEU A 63 11.98 2.74 5.98
N SER A 64 11.15 3.31 5.10
CA SER A 64 11.67 4.13 4.01
C SER A 64 12.18 5.48 4.56
N LYS A 65 12.97 6.21 3.76
CA LYS A 65 13.35 7.60 4.11
C LYS A 65 12.13 8.51 4.27
N SER A 66 11.09 8.23 3.48
CA SER A 66 9.86 9.00 3.48
C SER A 66 9.01 8.70 4.71
N ASP A 67 8.98 7.45 5.17
CA ASP A 67 8.35 7.09 6.45
C ASP A 67 9.01 7.84 7.60
N ALA A 68 10.33 7.79 7.70
CA ALA A 68 11.09 8.46 8.75
C ALA A 68 10.90 9.98 8.77
N TYR A 69 10.67 10.60 7.61
CA TYR A 69 10.41 12.04 7.49
C TYR A 69 9.02 12.47 7.97
N ARG A 70 8.05 11.55 7.98
CA ARG A 70 6.64 11.85 8.31
C ARG A 70 6.27 11.55 9.77
N ILE A 71 7.20 11.02 10.55
CA ILE A 71 7.11 10.86 12.02
C ILE A 71 7.41 12.22 12.66
#